data_AF-A0A3S3RPR0-F1
#
_entry.id   AF-A0A3S3RPR0-F1
#
_cell.length_a   1.000
_cell.length_b   1.000
_cell.length_c   1.000
_cell.angle_alpha   90.00
_cell.angle_beta   90.00
_cell.angle_gamma   90.00
#
_symmetry.space_group_name_H-M   'P 1'
#
loop_
_entity.id
_entity.type
_entity.pdbx_description
1 polymer ?
#
loop_
_entity_poly.entity_id
_entity_poly.type
_entity_poly.pdbx_seq_one_letter_code
_entity_poly.pdbx_strand_id
1 'polypeptide(L)'
;MVDGVTTNPSLISKEQRPFTDILADICALVDGPISAEVISLDADGMVSEGRELAAIHENIVIKVPMTEEGLKAVKRLSAENIKTNVTLIFSSTQALLAAKAGATYVSPFVGRIDDISLDGMELVADIMTIFANYSLPTEVIVASVRSPQHVAQSALIGADIATIPYKVIAQLAKHPLTDIGMEKFLADWEKRQK
;
A
#
# COMPACT_ATOMS: atom_id res chain seq x y z
N MET A 1 4.30 -8.70 11.97
CA MET A 1 3.86 -9.05 10.60
C MET A 1 3.31 -7.83 9.88
N VAL A 2 2.61 -6.91 10.54
CA VAL A 2 2.21 -5.65 9.90
C VAL A 2 3.36 -4.66 10.04
N ASP A 3 3.89 -4.19 8.91
CA ASP A 3 5.06 -3.29 8.86
C ASP A 3 4.66 -1.83 8.56
N GLY A 4 3.38 -1.57 8.33
CA GLY A 4 2.84 -0.25 8.00
C GLY A 4 1.34 -0.27 7.73
N VAL A 5 0.75 0.91 7.53
CA VAL A 5 -0.68 1.08 7.26
C VAL A 5 -0.90 2.06 6.12
N THR A 6 -1.83 1.76 5.22
CA THR A 6 -2.30 2.75 4.24
C THR A 6 -3.72 3.17 4.54
N THR A 7 -3.96 4.48 4.57
CA THR A 7 -5.30 5.04 4.69
C THR A 7 -5.74 5.67 3.37
N ASN A 8 -7.03 5.98 3.27
CA ASN A 8 -7.59 6.80 2.21
C ASN A 8 -8.87 7.48 2.71
N PRO A 9 -9.32 8.57 2.07
CA PRO A 9 -10.50 9.31 2.52
C PRO A 9 -11.75 8.44 2.65
N SER A 10 -11.92 7.41 1.81
CA SER A 10 -13.08 6.50 1.86
C SER A 10 -13.05 5.51 3.04
N LEU A 11 -11.88 5.18 3.57
CA LEU A 11 -11.73 4.38 4.79
C LEU A 11 -11.99 5.25 6.01
N ILE A 12 -11.44 6.47 6.01
CA ILE A 12 -11.57 7.41 7.13
C ILE A 12 -13.00 7.95 7.23
N SER A 13 -13.70 8.18 6.11
CA SER A 13 -15.09 8.69 6.13
C SER A 13 -16.10 7.76 6.77
N LYS A 14 -15.72 6.49 7.01
CA LYS A 14 -16.53 5.53 7.77
C LYS A 14 -16.38 5.71 9.28
N GLU A 15 -15.33 6.40 9.71
CA GLU A 15 -15.03 6.70 11.10
C GLU A 15 -15.60 8.08 11.46
N GLN A 16 -16.22 8.20 12.64
CA GLN A 16 -16.85 9.46 13.09
C GLN A 16 -15.90 10.35 13.91
N ARG A 17 -14.59 10.25 13.67
CA ARG A 17 -13.54 10.93 14.44
C ARG A 17 -12.71 11.86 13.56
N PRO A 18 -12.08 12.90 14.12
CA PRO A 18 -11.14 13.74 13.39
C PRO A 18 -10.01 12.90 12.78
N PHE A 19 -9.64 13.21 11.53
CA PHE A 19 -8.65 12.44 10.79
C PHE A 19 -7.28 12.41 11.48
N THR A 20 -6.86 13.54 12.05
CA THR A 20 -5.59 13.66 12.79
C THR A 20 -5.53 12.74 14.01
N ASP A 21 -6.63 12.58 14.73
CA ASP A 21 -6.69 11.74 15.93
C ASP A 21 -6.58 10.26 15.54
N ILE A 22 -7.24 9.87 14.44
CA ILE A 22 -7.13 8.51 13.90
C ILE A 22 -5.69 8.22 13.47
N LEU A 23 -5.03 9.16 12.79
CA LEU A 23 -3.62 8.99 12.40
C LEU A 23 -2.70 8.86 13.61
N ALA A 24 -2.90 9.68 14.65
CA ALA A 24 -2.12 9.61 15.88
C ALA A 24 -2.27 8.26 16.58
N ASP A 25 -3.49 7.72 16.66
CA ASP A 25 -3.74 6.39 17.21
C ASP A 25 -3.04 5.29 16.39
N ILE A 26 -3.07 5.38 15.06
CA ILE A 26 -2.37 4.42 14.19
C ILE A 26 -0.86 4.50 14.42
N CYS A 27 -0.30 5.72 14.52
CA CYS A 27 1.13 5.92 14.80
C CYS A 27 1.55 5.34 16.15
N ALA A 28 0.67 5.37 17.16
CA ALA A 28 0.94 4.78 18.46
C ALA A 28 0.92 3.23 18.45
N LEU A 29 0.27 2.62 17.46
CA LEU A 29 0.10 1.16 17.34
C LEU A 29 1.07 0.51 16.35
N VAL A 30 1.50 1.25 15.33
CA VAL A 30 2.30 0.74 14.21
C VAL A 30 3.60 1.54 14.10
N ASP A 31 4.70 0.86 14.41
CA ASP A 31 6.06 1.39 14.24
C ASP A 31 6.55 1.13 12.80
N GLY A 32 5.96 1.86 11.85
CA GLY A 32 6.25 1.73 10.43
C GLY A 32 5.48 2.74 9.57
N PRO A 33 5.68 2.77 8.23
CA PRO A 33 5.13 3.80 7.37
C PRO A 33 3.59 3.86 7.39
N ILE A 34 3.04 5.07 7.54
CA ILE A 34 1.59 5.32 7.57
C ILE A 34 1.23 6.30 6.44
N SER A 35 0.59 5.80 5.38
CA SER A 35 0.17 6.65 4.26
C SER A 35 -1.10 7.44 4.60
N ALA A 36 -1.00 8.77 4.56
CA ALA A 36 -2.09 9.73 4.78
C ALA A 36 -2.31 10.61 3.54
N GLU A 37 -3.55 10.72 3.07
CA GLU A 37 -3.87 11.32 1.76
C GLU A 37 -4.23 12.80 1.85
N VAL A 38 -3.66 13.60 0.95
CA VAL A 38 -4.05 15.01 0.73
C VAL A 38 -5.38 15.09 -0.01
N ILE A 39 -6.11 16.19 0.17
CA ILE A 39 -7.44 16.43 -0.40
C ILE A 39 -7.39 17.47 -1.51
N SER A 40 -6.50 18.47 -1.42
CA SER A 40 -6.37 19.50 -2.46
C SER A 40 -6.05 18.91 -3.84
N LEU A 41 -6.43 19.64 -4.88
CA LEU A 41 -6.27 19.27 -6.28
C LEU A 41 -5.15 20.03 -7.00
N ASP A 42 -4.63 21.10 -6.39
CA ASP A 42 -3.51 21.89 -6.91
C ASP A 42 -2.22 21.64 -6.12
N ALA A 43 -1.06 21.86 -6.76
CA ALA A 43 0.22 21.53 -6.14
C ALA A 43 0.53 22.34 -4.87
N ASP A 44 0.09 23.59 -4.77
CA ASP A 44 0.35 24.43 -3.59
C ASP A 44 -0.46 23.94 -2.39
N GLY A 45 -1.75 23.65 -2.59
CA GLY A 45 -2.60 23.07 -1.57
C GLY A 45 -2.10 21.69 -1.10
N MET A 46 -1.75 20.79 -2.04
CA MET A 46 -1.21 19.46 -1.69
C MET A 46 0.10 19.55 -0.88
N VAL A 47 0.97 20.51 -1.20
CA VAL A 47 2.22 20.72 -0.45
C VAL A 47 1.93 21.28 0.94
N SER A 48 0.99 22.21 1.07
CA SER A 48 0.58 22.76 2.38
C SER A 48 0.03 21.67 3.28
N GLU A 49 -0.98 20.93 2.80
CA GLU A 49 -1.59 19.81 3.51
C GLU A 49 -0.57 18.70 3.83
N GLY A 50 0.32 18.39 2.87
CA GLY A 50 1.37 17.40 3.04
C GLY A 50 2.34 17.76 4.18
N ARG A 51 2.71 19.03 4.33
CA ARG A 51 3.57 19.48 5.44
C ARG A 51 2.87 19.40 6.78
N GLU A 52 1.60 19.77 6.84
CA GLU A 52 0.78 19.67 8.06
C GLU A 52 0.65 18.22 8.53
N LEU A 53 0.37 17.30 7.60
CA LEU A 53 0.28 15.87 7.90
C LEU A 53 1.63 15.28 8.32
N ALA A 54 2.72 15.64 7.62
CA ALA A 54 4.06 15.15 7.94
C ALA A 54 4.54 15.61 9.33
N ALA A 55 4.03 16.73 9.84
CA ALA A 55 4.35 17.23 11.18
C ALA A 55 3.72 16.39 12.32
N ILE A 56 2.76 15.51 12.02
CA ILE A 56 2.09 14.67 13.03
C ILE A 56 3.04 13.63 13.60
N HIS A 57 3.79 12.93 12.73
CA HIS A 57 4.72 11.88 13.14
C HIS A 57 5.72 11.56 12.01
N GLU A 58 6.95 11.16 12.35
CA GLU A 58 8.02 10.85 11.37
C GLU A 58 7.69 9.67 10.42
N ASN A 59 6.78 8.80 10.87
CA ASN A 59 6.30 7.65 10.09
C ASN A 59 5.23 8.02 9.06
N ILE A 60 4.72 9.26 9.04
CA ILE A 60 3.72 9.69 8.08
C ILE A 60 4.35 9.78 6.68
N VAL A 61 3.65 9.19 5.71
CA VAL A 61 3.97 9.24 4.29
C VAL A 61 2.84 9.94 3.56
N ILE A 62 3.16 11.00 2.82
CA ILE A 62 2.14 11.82 2.15
C ILE A 62 1.69 11.14 0.88
N LYS A 63 0.43 10.72 0.89
CA LYS A 63 -0.19 10.04 -0.23
C LYS A 63 -0.79 11.06 -1.19
N VAL A 64 -0.31 11.06 -2.42
CA VAL A 64 -0.60 12.07 -3.46
C VAL A 64 -1.20 11.37 -4.68
N PRO A 65 -2.30 11.86 -5.28
CA PRO A 65 -2.85 11.24 -6.47
C PRO A 65 -1.95 11.42 -7.69
N MET A 66 -1.94 10.45 -8.60
CA MET A 66 -1.27 10.52 -9.89
C MET A 66 -1.95 11.57 -10.80
N THR A 67 -1.50 12.81 -10.73
CA THR A 67 -1.90 13.94 -11.58
C THR A 67 -0.68 14.82 -11.87
N GLU A 68 -0.78 15.74 -12.83
CA GLU A 68 0.31 16.70 -13.10
C GLU A 68 0.65 17.54 -11.86
N GLU A 69 -0.38 18.08 -11.19
CA GLU A 69 -0.22 18.83 -9.94
C GLU A 69 0.31 17.97 -8.80
N GLY A 70 -0.12 16.70 -8.73
CA GLY A 70 0.41 15.73 -7.77
C GLY A 70 1.91 15.47 -7.98
N LEU A 71 2.37 15.32 -9.23
CA LEU A 71 3.79 15.15 -9.53
C LEU A 71 4.61 16.40 -9.18
N LYS A 72 4.06 17.61 -9.38
CA LYS A 72 4.69 18.87 -8.92
C LYS A 72 4.81 18.91 -7.39
N ALA A 73 3.76 18.48 -6.67
CA ALA A 73 3.76 18.40 -5.22
C ALA A 73 4.78 17.37 -4.71
N VAL A 74 4.81 16.17 -5.29
CA VAL A 74 5.79 15.10 -4.96
C VAL A 74 7.21 15.61 -5.09
N LYS A 75 7.54 16.31 -6.19
CA LYS A 75 8.88 16.87 -6.39
C LYS A 75 9.29 17.87 -5.30
N ARG A 76 8.34 18.69 -4.83
CA ARG A 76 8.58 19.68 -3.76
C ARG A 76 8.73 19.01 -2.40
N LEU A 77 7.80 18.12 -2.03
CA LEU A 77 7.84 17.38 -0.77
C LEU A 77 9.08 16.49 -0.66
N SER A 78 9.45 15.80 -1.75
CA SER A 78 10.66 14.99 -1.84
C SER A 78 11.93 15.81 -1.62
N ALA A 79 12.02 17.02 -2.20
CA ALA A 79 13.14 17.94 -1.98
C ALA A 79 13.25 18.43 -0.52
N GLU A 80 12.16 18.33 0.25
CA GLU A 80 12.10 18.62 1.68
C GLU A 80 12.33 17.37 2.56
N ASN A 81 12.68 16.24 1.95
CA ASN A 81 12.81 14.92 2.60
C ASN A 81 11.51 14.39 3.22
N ILE A 82 10.35 14.87 2.75
CA ILE A 82 9.05 14.34 3.15
C ILE A 82 8.73 13.13 2.25
N LYS A 83 8.53 11.97 2.87
CA LYS A 83 8.20 10.73 2.16
C LYS A 83 6.85 10.85 1.48
N THR A 84 6.75 10.33 0.26
CA THR A 84 5.54 10.39 -0.55
C THR A 84 5.14 9.04 -1.12
N ASN A 85 3.83 8.78 -1.21
CA ASN A 85 3.24 7.61 -1.84
C ASN A 85 2.30 8.05 -2.97
N VAL A 86 2.69 7.83 -4.22
CA VAL A 86 1.85 8.23 -5.35
C VAL A 86 0.80 7.17 -5.63
N THR A 87 -0.47 7.52 -5.47
CA THR A 87 -1.63 6.62 -5.56
C THR A 87 -2.39 6.77 -6.88
N LEU A 88 -3.38 5.90 -7.12
CA LEU A 88 -4.20 5.90 -8.33
C LEU A 88 -3.37 5.71 -9.61
N ILE A 89 -2.38 4.82 -9.53
CA ILE A 89 -1.56 4.42 -10.68
C ILE A 89 -2.23 3.25 -11.39
N PHE A 90 -2.39 3.39 -12.71
CA PHE A 90 -3.04 2.41 -13.58
C PHE A 90 -2.21 2.10 -14.84
N SER A 91 -1.03 2.71 -15.01
CA SER A 91 -0.08 2.37 -16.06
C SER A 91 1.37 2.40 -15.56
N SER A 92 2.24 1.64 -16.23
CA SER A 92 3.66 1.57 -15.89
C SER A 92 4.39 2.89 -16.15
N THR A 93 3.94 3.66 -17.16
CA THR A 93 4.45 5.01 -17.45
C THR A 93 4.08 6.03 -16.37
N GLN A 94 2.90 5.90 -15.74
CA GLN A 94 2.54 6.70 -14.57
C GLN A 94 3.48 6.41 -13.40
N ALA A 95 3.74 5.13 -13.11
CA ALA A 95 4.70 4.75 -12.06
C ALA A 95 6.10 5.31 -12.32
N LEU A 96 6.57 5.25 -13.57
CA LEU A 96 7.85 5.84 -13.97
C LEU A 96 7.88 7.36 -13.72
N LEU A 97 6.83 8.09 -14.08
CA LEU A 97 6.76 9.53 -13.82
C LEU A 97 6.80 9.86 -12.32
N ALA A 98 6.07 9.11 -11.49
CA ALA A 98 6.10 9.27 -10.04
C ALA A 98 7.49 9.03 -9.46
N ALA A 99 8.15 7.93 -9.86
CA ALA A 99 9.51 7.63 -9.42
C ALA A 99 10.49 8.75 -9.83
N LYS A 100 10.41 9.25 -11.07
CA LYS A 100 11.24 10.36 -11.54
C LYS A 100 10.94 11.69 -10.86
N ALA A 101 9.74 11.88 -10.32
CA ALA A 101 9.41 13.04 -9.49
C ALA A 101 10.00 12.95 -8.08
N GLY A 102 10.54 11.80 -7.66
CA GLY A 102 11.14 11.59 -6.35
C GLY A 102 10.20 10.93 -5.35
N ALA A 103 9.20 10.19 -5.81
CA ALA A 103 8.31 9.42 -4.95
C ALA A 103 9.08 8.37 -4.14
N THR A 104 8.74 8.24 -2.85
CA THR A 104 9.24 7.13 -2.02
C THR A 104 8.55 5.83 -2.41
N TYR A 105 7.24 5.89 -2.61
CA TYR A 105 6.40 4.77 -3.00
C TYR A 105 5.51 5.08 -4.20
N VAL A 106 5.17 4.04 -4.97
CA VAL A 106 4.09 4.06 -5.96
C VAL A 106 3.07 2.98 -5.65
N SER A 107 1.78 3.31 -5.78
CA SER A 107 0.67 2.40 -5.50
C SER A 107 -0.16 2.08 -6.75
N PRO A 108 0.19 1.05 -7.54
CA PRO A 108 -0.68 0.53 -8.59
C PRO A 108 -1.93 -0.16 -8.02
N PHE A 109 -3.10 0.10 -8.62
CA PHE A 109 -4.40 -0.40 -8.11
C PHE A 109 -4.88 -1.63 -8.88
N VAL A 110 -4.31 -2.80 -8.54
CA VAL A 110 -4.50 -4.04 -9.31
C VAL A 110 -5.97 -4.48 -9.37
N GLY A 111 -6.67 -4.49 -8.23
CA GLY A 111 -8.06 -4.96 -8.20
C GLY A 111 -9.03 -4.08 -8.99
N ARG A 112 -8.71 -2.80 -9.22
CA ARG A 112 -9.54 -1.93 -10.07
C ARG A 112 -9.30 -2.16 -11.56
N ILE A 113 -8.12 -2.68 -11.92
CA ILE A 113 -7.80 -3.11 -13.28
C ILE A 113 -8.52 -4.43 -13.56
N ASP A 114 -8.53 -5.34 -12.59
CA ASP A 114 -9.30 -6.58 -12.68
C ASP A 114 -10.81 -6.31 -12.87
N ASP A 115 -11.35 -5.29 -12.19
CA ASP A 115 -12.76 -4.88 -12.29
C ASP A 115 -13.15 -4.49 -13.74
N ILE A 116 -12.19 -4.15 -14.61
CA ILE A 116 -12.42 -3.83 -16.04
C ILE A 116 -11.91 -4.93 -17.00
N SER A 117 -11.77 -6.17 -16.50
CA SER A 117 -11.38 -7.36 -17.27
C SER A 117 -9.95 -7.34 -17.84
N LEU A 118 -9.03 -6.67 -17.16
CA LEU A 118 -7.59 -6.69 -17.44
C LEU A 118 -6.87 -7.37 -16.26
N ASP A 119 -5.66 -7.90 -16.48
CA ASP A 119 -4.85 -8.46 -15.39
C ASP A 119 -4.05 -7.36 -14.70
N GLY A 120 -4.46 -6.98 -13.48
CA GLY A 120 -3.77 -5.97 -12.69
C GLY A 120 -2.35 -6.37 -12.27
N MET A 121 -2.03 -7.66 -12.21
CA MET A 121 -0.69 -8.12 -11.82
C MET A 121 0.32 -8.04 -12.97
N GLU A 122 -0.11 -8.04 -14.23
CA GLU A 122 0.76 -7.71 -15.37
C GLU A 122 1.33 -6.30 -15.23
N LEU A 123 0.52 -5.33 -14.81
CA LEU A 123 0.98 -3.96 -14.53
C LEU A 123 2.09 -3.95 -13.46
N VAL A 124 1.95 -4.73 -12.40
CA VAL A 124 2.98 -4.80 -11.34
C VAL A 124 4.29 -5.36 -11.91
N ALA A 125 4.22 -6.44 -12.69
CA ALA A 125 5.40 -7.04 -13.33
C ALA A 125 6.13 -6.05 -14.27
N ASP A 126 5.38 -5.29 -15.06
CA ASP A 126 5.92 -4.24 -15.93
C ASP A 126 6.62 -3.14 -15.13
N ILE A 127 5.99 -2.66 -14.04
CA ILE A 127 6.58 -1.63 -13.18
C ILE A 127 7.88 -2.14 -12.56
N MET A 128 7.89 -3.35 -11.99
CA MET A 128 9.09 -3.93 -11.38
C MET A 128 10.23 -4.08 -12.39
N THR A 129 9.91 -4.52 -13.62
CA THR A 129 10.90 -4.62 -14.71
C THR A 129 11.50 -3.26 -15.05
N ILE A 130 10.66 -2.23 -15.19
CA ILE A 130 11.13 -0.86 -15.47
C ILE A 130 11.99 -0.33 -14.32
N PHE A 131 11.57 -0.51 -13.08
CA PHE A 131 12.28 0.00 -11.91
C PHE A 131 13.64 -0.67 -11.77
N ALA A 132 13.72 -1.99 -12.00
CA ALA A 132 14.99 -2.71 -12.04
C ALA A 132 15.93 -2.20 -13.15
N ASN A 133 15.41 -2.02 -14.38
CA ASN A 133 16.21 -1.57 -15.52
C ASN A 133 16.90 -0.21 -15.29
N TYR A 134 16.24 0.69 -14.56
CA TYR A 134 16.76 2.03 -14.26
C TYR A 134 17.32 2.17 -12.84
N SER A 135 17.35 1.08 -12.06
CA SER A 135 17.75 1.09 -10.65
C SER A 135 17.04 2.18 -9.84
N LEU A 136 15.72 2.31 -10.03
CA LEU A 136 14.92 3.31 -9.34
C LEU A 136 14.77 2.91 -7.87
N PRO A 137 15.03 3.82 -6.91
CA PRO A 137 14.94 3.53 -5.47
C PRO A 137 13.51 3.56 -4.94
N THR A 138 12.54 3.96 -5.76
CA THR A 138 11.13 4.01 -5.39
C THR A 138 10.58 2.59 -5.21
N GLU A 139 9.89 2.34 -4.10
CA GLU A 139 9.31 1.04 -3.78
C GLU A 139 7.87 0.92 -4.33
N VAL A 140 7.48 -0.28 -4.75
CA VAL A 140 6.15 -0.58 -5.29
C VAL A 140 5.25 -1.16 -4.20
N ILE A 141 4.17 -0.43 -3.88
CA ILE A 141 3.10 -0.90 -3.00
C ILE A 141 1.95 -1.44 -3.85
N VAL A 142 1.83 -2.76 -3.95
CA VAL A 142 0.66 -3.38 -4.59
C VAL A 142 -0.59 -3.05 -3.78
N ALA A 143 -1.45 -2.19 -4.34
CA ALA A 143 -2.64 -1.67 -3.70
C ALA A 143 -3.90 -2.18 -4.38
N SER A 144 -5.06 -1.93 -3.76
CA SER A 144 -6.34 -2.50 -4.21
C SER A 144 -6.31 -4.04 -4.27
N VAL A 145 -5.60 -4.69 -3.34
CA VAL A 145 -5.57 -6.15 -3.18
C VAL A 145 -6.95 -6.68 -2.80
N ARG A 146 -7.43 -7.71 -3.50
CA ARG A 146 -8.77 -8.29 -3.31
C ARG A 146 -8.76 -9.74 -2.86
N SER A 147 -7.66 -10.46 -3.10
CA SER A 147 -7.60 -11.91 -2.94
C SER A 147 -6.23 -12.37 -2.41
N PRO A 148 -6.14 -13.56 -1.81
CA PRO A 148 -4.86 -14.22 -1.51
C PRO A 148 -3.95 -14.37 -2.74
N GLN A 149 -4.53 -14.54 -3.93
CA GLN A 149 -3.81 -14.70 -5.18
C GLN A 149 -3.00 -13.44 -5.53
N HIS A 150 -3.55 -12.24 -5.34
CA HIS A 150 -2.78 -11.01 -5.59
C HIS A 150 -1.56 -10.94 -4.67
N VAL A 151 -1.69 -11.37 -3.42
CA VAL A 151 -0.58 -11.38 -2.45
C VAL A 151 0.50 -12.36 -2.90
N ALA A 152 0.11 -13.58 -3.28
CA ALA A 152 1.03 -14.59 -3.77
C ALA A 152 1.75 -14.14 -5.06
N GLN A 153 1.02 -13.58 -6.02
CA GLN A 153 1.60 -13.07 -7.26
C GLN A 153 2.51 -11.86 -7.02
N SER A 154 2.16 -10.96 -6.11
CA SER A 154 3.01 -9.83 -5.72
C SER A 154 4.36 -10.32 -5.19
N ALA A 155 4.33 -11.33 -4.30
CA ALA A 155 5.52 -11.94 -3.74
C ALA A 155 6.38 -12.67 -4.81
N LEU A 156 5.74 -13.37 -5.76
CA LEU A 156 6.43 -14.06 -6.85
C LEU A 156 7.08 -13.11 -7.86
N ILE A 157 6.41 -11.98 -8.15
CA ILE A 157 6.95 -10.90 -8.99
C ILE A 157 8.13 -10.20 -8.29
N GLY A 158 8.14 -10.20 -6.96
CA GLY A 158 9.13 -9.51 -6.14
C GLY A 158 8.79 -8.05 -5.89
N ALA A 159 7.50 -7.69 -5.86
CA ALA A 159 7.08 -6.36 -5.44
C ALA A 159 7.49 -6.08 -3.99
N ASP A 160 7.90 -4.85 -3.70
CA ASP A 160 8.48 -4.49 -2.39
C ASP A 160 7.46 -4.62 -1.25
N ILE A 161 6.23 -4.17 -1.49
CA ILE A 161 5.18 -4.07 -0.47
C ILE A 161 3.82 -4.48 -1.06
N ALA A 162 2.97 -5.10 -0.24
CA ALA A 162 1.55 -5.27 -0.53
C ALA A 162 0.71 -4.70 0.62
N THR A 163 -0.22 -3.78 0.31
CA THR A 163 -1.18 -3.28 1.31
C THR A 163 -2.48 -4.07 1.22
N ILE A 164 -2.78 -4.84 2.26
CA ILE A 164 -3.75 -5.93 2.22
C ILE A 164 -4.92 -5.64 3.18
N PRO A 165 -6.19 -5.71 2.73
CA PRO A 165 -7.33 -5.63 3.65
C PRO A 165 -7.31 -6.76 4.68
N TYR A 166 -7.71 -6.48 5.93
CA TYR A 166 -7.73 -7.46 7.03
C TYR A 166 -8.41 -8.79 6.67
N LYS A 167 -9.53 -8.73 5.91
CA LYS A 167 -10.24 -9.92 5.43
C LYS A 167 -9.31 -10.86 4.63
N VAL A 168 -8.47 -10.30 3.75
CA VAL A 168 -7.56 -11.10 2.92
C VAL A 168 -6.42 -11.63 3.78
N ILE A 169 -5.88 -10.84 4.73
CA ILE A 169 -4.88 -11.32 5.71
C ILE A 169 -5.40 -12.56 6.45
N ALA A 170 -6.63 -12.51 6.95
CA ALA A 170 -7.25 -13.64 7.65
C ALA A 170 -7.49 -14.86 6.73
N GLN A 171 -7.60 -14.67 5.42
CA GLN A 171 -7.71 -15.76 4.44
C GLN A 171 -6.36 -16.41 4.13
N LEU A 172 -5.25 -15.67 4.17
CA LEU A 172 -3.90 -16.19 3.89
C LEU A 172 -3.49 -17.31 4.84
N ALA A 173 -3.94 -17.26 6.10
CA ALA A 173 -3.63 -18.27 7.11
C ALA A 173 -4.47 -19.56 7.00
N LYS A 174 -5.44 -19.62 6.07
CA LYS A 174 -6.40 -20.73 5.98
C LYS A 174 -6.05 -21.67 4.83
N HIS A 175 -6.07 -22.96 5.11
CA HIS A 175 -6.00 -23.99 4.08
C HIS A 175 -6.73 -25.26 4.56
N PRO A 176 -7.66 -25.86 3.78
CA PRO A 176 -8.42 -27.02 4.23
C PRO A 176 -7.55 -28.22 4.64
N LEU A 177 -6.40 -28.42 3.98
CA LEU A 177 -5.48 -29.50 4.36
C LEU A 177 -4.75 -29.22 5.68
N THR A 178 -4.59 -27.97 6.08
CA THR A 178 -4.06 -27.62 7.41
C THR A 178 -5.05 -28.03 8.48
N ASP A 179 -6.34 -27.72 8.28
CA ASP A 179 -7.40 -28.09 9.22
C ASP A 179 -7.50 -29.62 9.36
N ILE A 180 -7.56 -30.34 8.23
CA ILE A 180 -7.58 -31.81 8.21
C ILE A 180 -6.32 -32.40 8.88
N GLY A 181 -5.16 -31.77 8.67
CA GLY A 181 -3.90 -32.19 9.30
C GLY A 181 -3.95 -32.06 10.82
N MET A 182 -4.47 -30.93 11.32
CA MET A 182 -4.61 -30.67 12.75
C MET A 182 -5.61 -31.61 13.41
N GLU A 183 -6.74 -31.88 12.78
CA GLU A 183 -7.74 -32.84 13.28
C GLU A 183 -7.14 -34.24 13.44
N LYS A 184 -6.41 -34.73 12.42
CA LYS A 184 -5.72 -36.02 12.48
C LYS A 184 -4.66 -36.06 13.57
N PHE A 185 -3.85 -35.01 13.68
CA PHE A 185 -2.80 -34.90 14.69
C PHE A 185 -3.36 -35.00 16.11
N LEU A 186 -4.44 -34.26 16.40
CA LEU A 186 -5.10 -34.29 17.71
C LEU A 186 -5.71 -35.67 18.00
N ALA A 187 -6.37 -36.28 17.02
CA ALA A 187 -6.95 -37.61 17.17
C ALA A 187 -5.89 -38.69 17.45
N ASP A 188 -4.72 -38.62 16.83
CA ASP A 188 -3.62 -39.56 17.07
C ASP A 188 -2.94 -39.31 18.42
N TRP A 189 -2.85 -38.05 18.87
CA TRP A 189 -2.33 -37.72 20.20
C TRP A 189 -3.22 -38.25 21.32
N GLU A 190 -4.54 -38.11 21.20
CA GLU A 190 -5.50 -38.65 22.18
C GLU A 190 -5.43 -40.18 22.29
N LYS A 191 -5.22 -40.89 21.18
CA LYS A 191 -5.06 -42.36 21.19
C LYS A 191 -3.82 -42.79 21.97
N ARG A 192 -2.74 -42.00 21.96
CA ARG A 192 -1.49 -42.31 22.68
C ARG A 192 -1.60 -42.10 24.19
N GLN A 193 -2.47 -41.20 24.65
CA GLN A 193 -2.65 -40.92 26.07
C GLN A 193 -3.54 -41.93 26.80
N LYS A 194 -4.21 -42.83 26.06
CA LYS A 194 -4.98 -43.97 26.60
C LYS A 194 -4.10 -45.21 26.68
#